data_AF-N9F6N1-F1
#
_entry.id   AF-N9F6N1-F1
#
_cell.length_a   1.000
_cell.length_b   1.000
_cell.length_c   1.000
_cell.angle_alpha   90.00
_cell.angle_beta   90.00
_cell.angle_gamma   90.00
#
_symmetry.space_group_name_H-M   'P 1'
#
loop_
_entity.id
_entity.type
_entity.pdbx_description
1 polymer ?
#
loop_
_entity_poly.entity_id
_entity_poly.type
_entity_poly.pdbx_seq_one_letter_code
_entity_poly.pdbx_strand_id
1 'polypeptide(L)'
;MRQFKTLHLAIFVTSSLYLTSAYAAPTTLQSLSDSEMSATTGQALMSLSFISPTDLANKEAQRVGGDTSVGFYKLGLEAQMELNVNIKKLQLGCGGVNGAGGCDIDIDYLSLSGLGNSETSNTDSAADRAARAGSSAVLTNPFIEFAIRNPDKASTREIVGINLSSEKAIGLITFGLENGANKSGINSLSGYMEIAATTGIANVNGFGTSLVAGEAAKGTLNQSDGYNPITGKVCSLPLLCVPTINFETNSYALNLRDKATGSNILKGDLVLPQQAITGKRITSANLTATATVRDIDLSGNIVANAIGLNLDRQVTGTIRNLMVDVAISEDLGYFHKANLNGTAASLSLQSKDIQWTNNNSVSQNGWWLEFSDPIDIGFIEPALNVDIPKATLNEAFAQVSKYLNDNPINCGTFGVLNCLFGDTIPTGTVNLINAARPQMALVDLELATQNFTPNCYGSLKFC
;
A
#
# COMPACT_ATOMS: atom_id res chain seq x y z
N MET A 1 18.92 63.10 69.82
CA MET A 1 18.57 62.96 68.38
C MET A 1 19.85 62.96 67.55
N ARG A 2 20.18 61.82 66.90
CA ARG A 2 21.07 61.63 65.72
C ARG A 2 21.80 60.26 65.82
N GLN A 3 21.07 59.16 65.67
CA GLN A 3 21.66 57.82 65.48
C GLN A 3 20.86 56.94 64.50
N PHE A 4 20.24 57.53 63.47
CA PHE A 4 19.43 56.80 62.49
C PHE A 4 19.81 57.06 61.02
N LYS A 5 21.06 57.42 60.70
CA LYS A 5 21.49 57.67 59.30
C LYS A 5 22.53 56.72 58.72
N THR A 6 23.14 55.83 59.51
CA THR A 6 24.23 54.94 59.04
C THR A 6 23.79 53.51 58.74
N LEU A 7 22.65 53.05 59.26
CA LEU A 7 22.19 51.66 59.06
C LEU A 7 21.51 51.43 57.70
N HIS A 8 20.83 52.43 57.14
CA HIS A 8 20.15 52.32 55.84
C HIS A 8 21.13 52.37 54.65
N LEU A 9 22.30 52.98 54.83
CA LEU A 9 23.35 53.02 53.80
C LEU A 9 24.10 51.68 53.70
N ALA A 10 24.24 50.95 54.82
CA ALA A 10 24.95 49.67 54.87
C ALA A 10 24.12 48.50 54.28
N ILE A 11 22.78 48.57 54.32
CA ILE A 11 21.88 47.53 53.80
C ILE A 11 21.69 47.68 52.28
N PHE A 12 21.81 48.90 51.73
CA PHE A 12 21.71 49.14 50.29
C PHE A 12 22.97 48.71 49.51
N VAL A 13 24.14 48.68 50.16
CA VAL A 13 25.42 48.29 49.53
C VAL A 13 25.67 46.78 49.57
N THR A 14 25.05 46.04 50.49
CA THR A 14 25.21 44.59 50.62
C THR A 14 24.18 43.76 49.84
N SER A 15 23.09 44.38 49.38
CA SER A 15 22.04 43.69 48.58
C SER A 15 22.29 43.72 47.06
N SER A 16 23.32 44.41 46.58
CA SER A 16 23.69 44.48 45.15
C SER A 16 24.75 43.44 44.73
N LEU A 17 25.14 42.52 45.62
CA LEU A 17 26.21 41.54 45.40
C LEU A 17 25.73 40.08 45.18
N TYR A 18 24.42 39.85 45.08
CA TYR A 18 23.85 38.50 44.86
C TYR A 18 22.87 38.42 43.68
N LEU A 19 23.08 39.24 42.64
CA LEU A 19 22.53 38.94 41.33
C LEU A 19 23.47 37.92 40.66
N THR A 20 23.08 36.66 40.68
CA THR A 20 23.62 35.63 39.77
C THR A 20 23.20 35.98 38.34
N SER A 21 23.88 36.96 37.75
CA SER A 21 24.01 37.03 36.30
C SER A 21 24.75 35.78 35.87
N ALA A 22 24.03 34.81 35.31
CA ALA A 22 24.63 33.82 34.43
C ALA A 22 25.14 34.55 33.18
N TYR A 23 26.29 35.21 33.32
CA TYR A 23 27.11 35.56 32.18
C TYR A 23 27.59 34.23 31.59
N ALA A 24 27.02 33.84 30.45
CA ALA A 24 27.77 33.04 29.51
C ALA A 24 29.01 33.87 29.15
N ALA A 25 30.12 33.62 29.84
CA ALA A 25 31.39 34.19 29.46
C ALA A 25 31.67 33.73 28.02
N PRO A 26 32.03 34.63 27.10
CA PRO A 26 32.34 34.30 25.70
C PRO A 26 33.64 33.49 25.55
N THR A 27 34.16 32.91 26.63
CA THR A 27 35.45 32.20 26.70
C THR A 27 35.34 30.71 26.40
N THR A 28 34.14 30.16 26.17
CA THR A 28 33.98 28.75 25.75
C THR A 28 33.76 28.60 24.25
N LEU A 29 33.50 29.68 23.52
CA LEU A 29 33.44 29.70 22.05
C LEU A 29 34.62 30.50 21.52
N GLN A 30 35.65 29.80 21.06
CA GLN A 30 36.80 30.41 20.41
C GLN A 30 36.52 30.62 18.93
N SER A 31 36.71 31.85 18.46
CA SER A 31 36.73 32.17 17.02
C SER A 31 37.98 31.55 16.41
N LEU A 32 37.82 30.55 15.54
CA LEU A 32 38.90 29.99 14.75
C LEU A 32 38.96 30.68 13.38
N SER A 33 40.17 31.01 12.94
CA SER A 33 40.45 31.41 11.56
C SER A 33 40.36 30.21 10.60
N ASP A 34 40.17 30.44 9.30
CA ASP A 34 40.10 29.37 8.30
C ASP A 34 41.35 28.46 8.31
N SER A 35 42.53 28.99 8.65
CA SER A 35 43.74 28.19 8.80
C SER A 35 43.73 27.31 10.05
N GLU A 36 43.14 27.79 11.16
CA GLU A 36 42.99 27.01 12.40
C GLU A 36 41.89 25.96 12.26
N MET A 37 40.82 26.28 11.52
CA MET A 37 39.74 25.37 11.14
C MET A 37 40.26 24.24 10.23
N SER A 38 41.11 24.57 9.24
CA SER A 38 41.76 23.59 8.36
C SER A 38 42.83 22.74 9.08
N ALA A 39 43.46 23.27 10.14
CA ALA A 39 44.49 22.54 10.91
C ALA A 39 43.88 21.57 11.94
N THR A 40 42.59 21.72 12.24
CA THR A 40 41.87 20.86 13.18
C THR A 40 41.27 19.67 12.42
N THR A 41 42.03 18.58 12.24
CA THR A 41 41.47 17.29 11.79
C THR A 41 40.62 16.67 12.90
N GLY A 42 39.37 17.09 13.01
CA GLY A 42 38.33 16.42 13.78
C GLY A 42 37.37 15.73 12.82
N GLN A 43 37.04 14.46 13.08
CA GLN A 43 35.78 13.92 12.56
C GLN A 43 34.67 14.69 13.27
N ALA A 44 34.07 15.65 12.57
CA ALA A 44 33.01 16.47 13.13
C ALA A 44 31.76 15.60 13.26
N LEU A 45 31.39 15.26 14.50
CA LEU A 45 30.18 14.49 14.78
C LEU A 45 28.94 15.12 14.14
N MET A 46 28.90 16.45 14.02
CA MET A 46 27.84 17.17 13.31
C MET A 46 28.42 17.86 12.07
N SER A 47 27.77 17.66 10.93
CA SER A 47 28.10 18.31 9.66
C SER A 47 26.98 19.26 9.24
N LEU A 48 27.34 20.45 8.77
CA LEU A 48 26.39 21.40 8.20
C LEU A 48 26.65 21.54 6.70
N SER A 49 25.62 21.29 5.90
CA SER A 49 25.65 21.52 4.45
C SER A 49 24.55 22.51 4.05
N PHE A 50 24.78 23.22 2.95
CA PHE A 50 23.85 24.21 2.42
C PHE A 50 23.67 24.01 0.92
N ILE A 51 22.41 23.93 0.48
CA ILE A 51 22.01 23.93 -0.92
C ILE A 51 21.34 25.27 -1.19
N SER A 52 21.96 26.07 -2.07
CA SER A 52 21.46 27.41 -2.39
C SER A 52 20.17 27.37 -3.21
N PRO A 53 19.37 28.45 -3.24
CA PRO A 53 18.19 28.53 -4.11
C PRO A 53 18.51 28.37 -5.61
N THR A 54 19.73 28.71 -6.03
CA THR A 54 20.20 28.62 -7.42
C THR A 54 20.97 27.33 -7.71
N ASP A 55 21.11 26.44 -6.74
CA ASP A 55 21.88 25.20 -6.88
C ASP A 55 21.16 24.20 -7.81
N LEU A 56 21.93 23.46 -8.61
CA LEU A 56 21.39 22.39 -9.46
C LEU A 56 20.93 21.16 -8.67
N ALA A 57 21.29 21.03 -7.39
CA ALA A 57 20.75 20.00 -6.50
C ALA A 57 19.41 20.43 -5.84
N ASN A 58 18.98 21.68 -5.99
CA ASN A 58 17.77 22.19 -5.37
C ASN A 58 16.52 21.76 -6.14
N LYS A 59 15.96 20.60 -5.75
CA LYS A 59 14.75 20.06 -6.37
C LYS A 59 13.52 20.98 -6.23
N GLU A 60 13.41 21.76 -5.16
CA GLU A 60 12.31 22.73 -4.99
C GLU A 60 12.37 23.86 -6.00
N ALA A 61 13.55 24.42 -6.27
CA ALA A 61 13.72 25.45 -7.30
C ALA A 61 13.52 24.90 -8.72
N GLN A 62 13.74 23.60 -8.93
CA GLN A 62 13.59 22.94 -10.24
C GLN A 62 12.18 22.45 -10.52
N ARG A 63 11.38 22.21 -9.47
CA ARG A 63 10.02 21.70 -9.62
C ARG A 63 9.12 22.74 -10.28
N VAL A 64 8.22 22.28 -11.16
CA VAL A 64 7.18 23.13 -11.73
C VAL A 64 6.31 23.71 -10.61
N GLY A 65 6.25 25.04 -10.54
CA GLY A 65 5.51 25.76 -9.48
C GLY A 65 6.22 25.80 -8.13
N GLY A 66 7.49 25.41 -8.05
CA GLY A 66 8.31 25.51 -6.84
C GLY A 66 8.82 26.92 -6.57
N ASP A 67 9.19 27.18 -5.32
CA ASP A 67 9.70 28.47 -4.87
C ASP A 67 11.22 28.56 -5.02
N THR A 68 11.65 29.24 -6.08
CA THR A 68 13.07 29.48 -6.43
C THR A 68 13.83 30.35 -5.42
N SER A 69 13.19 30.82 -4.35
CA SER A 69 13.85 31.57 -3.28
C SER A 69 14.16 30.72 -2.04
N VAL A 70 13.83 29.43 -2.03
CA VAL A 70 14.12 28.50 -0.92
C VAL A 70 15.50 27.87 -1.08
N GLY A 71 16.31 27.92 -0.01
CA GLY A 71 17.51 27.11 0.14
C GLY A 71 17.38 26.13 1.32
N PHE A 72 18.23 25.12 1.36
CA PHE A 72 18.19 24.06 2.37
C PHE A 72 19.46 24.05 3.22
N TYR A 73 19.30 24.08 4.54
CA TYR A 73 20.39 23.84 5.49
C TYR A 73 20.20 22.48 6.13
N LYS A 74 21.15 21.57 5.94
CA LYS A 74 21.11 20.23 6.50
C LYS A 74 22.18 20.08 7.58
N LEU A 75 21.72 19.86 8.80
CA LEU A 75 22.52 19.51 9.96
C LEU A 75 22.50 17.98 10.11
N GLY A 76 23.54 17.32 9.62
CA GLY A 76 23.72 15.87 9.74
C GLY A 76 24.51 15.50 11.00
N LEU A 77 24.26 14.30 11.51
CA LEU A 77 25.04 13.66 12.55
C LEU A 77 25.79 12.49 11.91
N GLU A 78 27.12 12.46 11.95
CA GLU A 78 27.92 11.34 11.46
C GLU A 78 27.94 10.20 12.48
N ALA A 79 26.80 9.51 12.63
CA ALA A 79 26.62 8.43 13.60
C ALA A 79 25.57 7.40 13.14
N GLN A 80 25.60 6.24 13.80
CA GLN A 80 24.49 5.30 13.83
C GLN A 80 23.68 5.55 15.11
N MET A 81 22.39 5.86 14.95
CA MET A 81 21.46 6.01 16.05
C MET A 81 20.57 4.79 16.15
N GLU A 82 20.60 4.13 17.30
CA GLU A 82 19.72 3.01 17.60
C GLU A 82 18.45 3.49 18.29
N LEU A 83 17.28 3.14 17.74
CA LEU A 83 15.98 3.52 18.28
C LEU A 83 15.09 2.29 18.42
N ASN A 84 14.58 2.07 19.63
CA ASN A 84 13.50 1.14 19.91
C ASN A 84 12.41 1.91 20.64
N VAL A 85 11.24 2.02 20.04
CA VAL A 85 10.15 2.85 20.57
C VAL A 85 8.79 2.25 20.25
N ASN A 86 7.87 2.42 21.20
CA ASN A 86 6.46 2.17 21.02
C ASN A 86 5.67 3.43 21.38
N ILE A 87 4.77 3.83 20.51
CA ILE A 87 3.98 5.05 20.59
C ILE A 87 2.50 4.66 20.53
N LYS A 88 1.81 4.78 21.67
CA LYS A 88 0.39 4.40 21.75
C LYS A 88 -0.49 5.18 20.77
N LYS A 89 -0.19 6.47 20.59
CA LYS A 89 -0.90 7.38 19.70
C LYS A 89 0.08 8.40 19.13
N LEU A 90 0.28 8.40 17.81
CA LEU A 90 1.00 9.45 17.09
C LEU A 90 -0.02 10.32 16.38
N GLN A 91 -0.15 11.56 16.81
CA GLN A 91 -1.08 12.54 16.24
C GLN A 91 -0.33 13.82 15.89
N LEU A 92 -0.27 14.13 14.60
CA LEU A 92 0.43 15.29 14.07
C LEU A 92 -0.52 16.09 13.17
N GLY A 93 -0.50 17.41 13.33
CA GLY A 93 -1.37 18.30 12.56
C GLY A 93 -2.85 18.12 12.87
N CYS A 94 -3.21 17.76 14.11
CA CYS A 94 -4.63 17.64 14.48
C CYS A 94 -5.25 19.00 14.81
N GLY A 95 -6.44 19.27 14.28
CA GLY A 95 -7.16 20.50 14.59
C GLY A 95 -6.64 21.72 13.81
N GLY A 96 -6.92 22.92 14.34
CA GLY A 96 -6.45 24.18 13.76
C GLY A 96 -6.82 24.33 12.28
N VAL A 97 -5.82 24.51 11.43
CA VAL A 97 -5.97 24.62 9.96
C VAL A 97 -6.58 23.38 9.31
N ASN A 98 -6.50 22.23 9.97
CA ASN A 98 -7.02 20.96 9.48
C ASN A 98 -8.47 20.69 9.93
N GLY A 99 -9.05 21.56 10.76
CA GLY A 99 -10.44 21.47 11.22
C GLY A 99 -10.65 20.45 12.35
N ALA A 100 -11.87 20.44 12.91
CA ALA A 100 -12.21 19.51 13.99
C ALA A 100 -12.11 18.05 13.51
N GLY A 101 -11.33 17.23 14.22
CA GLY A 101 -11.12 15.82 13.87
C GLY A 101 -10.18 15.57 12.67
N GLY A 102 -9.69 16.62 12.00
CA GLY A 102 -8.72 16.47 10.93
C GLY A 102 -7.30 16.41 11.46
N CYS A 103 -6.60 15.31 11.18
CA CYS A 103 -5.18 15.11 11.49
C CYS A 103 -4.41 14.82 10.21
N ASP A 104 -3.24 15.43 10.03
CA ASP A 104 -2.37 15.10 8.90
C ASP A 104 -1.80 13.69 9.03
N ILE A 105 -1.36 13.30 10.23
CA ILE A 105 -0.94 11.93 10.56
C ILE A 105 -1.64 11.54 11.86
N ASP A 106 -2.37 10.42 11.82
CA ASP A 106 -2.97 9.79 13.00
C ASP A 106 -2.72 8.28 12.92
N ILE A 107 -1.90 7.77 13.84
CA ILE A 107 -1.52 6.36 13.92
C ILE A 107 -1.68 5.86 15.36
N ASP A 108 -2.42 4.77 15.51
CA ASP A 108 -2.55 4.01 16.75
C ASP A 108 -1.50 2.91 16.86
N TYR A 109 -0.95 2.74 18.06
CA TYR A 109 -0.05 1.64 18.42
C TYR A 109 1.14 1.48 17.45
N LEU A 110 1.79 2.60 17.13
CA LEU A 110 2.99 2.62 16.32
C LEU A 110 4.16 2.01 17.08
N SER A 111 4.94 1.15 16.43
CA SER A 111 6.17 0.61 17.00
C SER A 111 7.30 0.64 15.98
N LEU A 112 8.51 0.92 16.45
CA LEU A 112 9.74 0.88 15.66
C LEU A 112 10.80 0.09 16.44
N SER A 113 11.30 -0.97 15.82
CA SER A 113 12.30 -1.88 16.40
C SER A 113 13.30 -2.34 15.34
N GLY A 114 14.29 -3.12 15.74
CA GLY A 114 15.04 -3.93 14.80
C GLY A 114 14.17 -5.02 14.16
N LEU A 115 14.77 -5.83 13.29
CA LEU A 115 14.11 -6.94 12.60
C LEU A 115 13.91 -8.19 13.49
N GLY A 116 14.43 -8.20 14.72
CA GLY A 116 14.39 -9.38 15.59
C GLY A 116 15.16 -10.58 15.01
N ASN A 117 14.54 -11.77 15.01
CA ASN A 117 15.18 -13.00 14.53
C ASN A 117 15.27 -13.10 12.99
N SER A 118 14.38 -12.42 12.26
CA SER A 118 14.27 -12.47 10.79
C SER A 118 13.38 -11.33 10.28
N GLU A 119 13.60 -10.83 9.06
CA GLU A 119 12.69 -9.93 8.34
C GLU A 119 11.24 -10.48 8.26
N THR A 120 11.08 -11.79 8.30
CA THR A 120 9.79 -12.49 8.25
C THR A 120 9.30 -12.95 9.63
N SER A 121 9.91 -12.49 10.72
CA SER A 121 9.54 -12.86 12.08
C SER A 121 8.17 -12.26 12.42
N ASN A 122 7.14 -13.05 12.10
CA ASN A 122 5.72 -12.69 12.25
C ASN A 122 5.03 -13.60 13.27
N THR A 123 5.79 -14.38 14.05
CA THR A 123 5.21 -15.31 15.04
C THR A 123 5.12 -14.64 16.40
N ASP A 124 4.03 -14.85 17.13
CA ASP A 124 3.90 -14.40 18.53
C ASP A 124 4.63 -15.33 19.51
N SER A 125 5.70 -16.00 19.05
CA SER A 125 6.48 -16.90 19.89
C SER A 125 7.32 -16.11 20.90
N ALA A 126 7.58 -16.70 22.07
CA ALA A 126 8.39 -16.06 23.11
C ALA A 126 9.80 -15.68 22.62
N ALA A 127 10.38 -16.48 21.71
CA ALA A 127 11.69 -16.22 21.11
C ALA A 127 11.66 -15.01 20.15
N ASP A 128 10.66 -14.91 19.28
CA ASP A 128 10.53 -13.80 18.35
C ASP A 128 10.23 -12.48 19.07
N ARG A 129 9.38 -12.52 20.10
CA ARG A 129 9.08 -11.37 20.94
C ARG A 129 10.31 -10.84 21.66
N ALA A 130 11.10 -11.74 22.26
CA ALA A 130 12.34 -11.36 22.94
C ALA A 130 13.38 -10.79 21.95
N ALA A 131 13.48 -11.35 20.75
CA ALA A 131 14.38 -10.85 19.72
C ALA A 131 13.97 -9.47 19.21
N ARG A 132 12.67 -9.27 18.93
CA ARG A 132 12.16 -7.98 18.46
C ARG A 132 12.32 -6.89 19.52
N ALA A 133 11.82 -7.13 20.73
CA ALA A 133 11.93 -6.20 21.86
C ALA A 133 13.37 -5.94 22.32
N GLY A 134 14.27 -6.89 22.07
CA GLY A 134 15.70 -6.76 22.33
C GLY A 134 16.50 -6.09 21.21
N SER A 135 15.87 -5.69 20.11
CA SER A 135 16.55 -5.15 18.93
C SER A 135 16.10 -3.72 18.61
N SER A 136 17.03 -2.85 18.22
CA SER A 136 16.75 -1.47 17.85
C SER A 136 16.79 -1.28 16.34
N ALA A 137 15.96 -0.38 15.82
CA ALA A 137 16.12 0.13 14.47
C ALA A 137 17.40 0.97 14.41
N VAL A 138 18.13 0.92 13.29
CA VAL A 138 19.37 1.67 13.09
C VAL A 138 19.14 2.76 12.06
N LEU A 139 19.28 4.01 12.48
CA LEU A 139 19.28 5.19 11.62
C LEU A 139 20.72 5.62 11.37
N THR A 140 21.19 5.49 10.13
CA THR A 140 22.54 5.90 9.73
C THR A 140 22.51 7.33 9.23
N ASN A 141 23.43 8.14 9.77
CA ASN A 141 23.57 9.56 9.46
C ASN A 141 22.23 10.32 9.57
N PRO A 142 21.59 10.34 10.76
CA PRO A 142 20.37 11.11 10.95
C PRO A 142 20.65 12.61 10.77
N PHE A 143 19.66 13.35 10.28
CA PHE A 143 19.80 14.78 10.01
C PHE A 143 18.51 15.54 10.23
N ILE A 144 18.68 16.85 10.47
CA ILE A 144 17.63 17.84 10.43
C ILE A 144 17.91 18.77 9.25
N GLU A 145 16.93 18.94 8.37
CA GLU A 145 17.01 19.84 7.24
C GLU A 145 15.98 20.97 7.38
N PHE A 146 16.42 22.20 7.17
CA PHE A 146 15.60 23.40 7.23
C PHE A 146 15.41 23.99 5.84
N ALA A 147 14.16 24.17 5.43
CA ALA A 147 13.84 24.93 4.24
C ALA A 147 13.73 26.41 4.62
N ILE A 148 14.60 27.26 4.06
CA ILE A 148 14.66 28.68 4.38
C ILE A 148 14.43 29.50 3.12
N ARG A 149 13.37 30.31 3.12
CA ARG A 149 13.09 31.30 2.08
C ARG A 149 14.00 32.52 2.25
N ASN A 150 14.54 33.02 1.14
CA ASN A 150 15.49 34.14 1.09
C ASN A 150 16.66 33.97 2.08
N PRO A 151 17.41 32.86 2.01
CA PRO A 151 18.45 32.55 3.01
C PRO A 151 19.54 33.62 3.08
N ASP A 152 19.78 34.34 1.98
CA ASP A 152 20.74 35.43 1.84
C ASP A 152 20.24 36.80 2.34
N LYS A 153 18.94 36.98 2.58
CA LYS A 153 18.34 38.28 2.94
C LYS A 153 17.78 38.29 4.36
N ALA A 154 18.55 38.85 5.30
CA ALA A 154 18.19 38.89 6.71
C ALA A 154 16.79 39.48 7.01
N SER A 155 16.33 40.48 6.24
CA SER A 155 15.04 41.14 6.45
C SER A 155 13.82 40.33 6.01
N THR A 156 14.01 39.32 5.15
CA THR A 156 12.94 38.50 4.57
C THR A 156 13.21 37.00 4.72
N ARG A 157 14.17 36.65 5.59
CA ARG A 157 14.55 35.26 5.87
C ARG A 157 13.45 34.61 6.69
N GLU A 158 12.96 33.48 6.22
CA GLU A 158 11.85 32.78 6.85
C GLU A 158 12.08 31.27 6.77
N ILE A 159 11.94 30.56 7.89
CA ILE A 159 11.90 29.09 7.89
C ILE A 159 10.51 28.69 7.41
N VAL A 160 10.46 28.02 6.27
CA VAL A 160 9.21 27.58 5.64
C VAL A 160 8.93 26.10 5.86
N GLY A 161 9.90 25.35 6.38
CA GLY A 161 9.71 23.98 6.84
C GLY A 161 10.91 23.39 7.58
N ILE A 162 10.68 22.23 8.19
CA ILE A 162 11.68 21.36 8.82
C ILE A 162 11.45 19.92 8.36
N ASN A 163 12.54 19.18 8.15
CA ASN A 163 12.53 17.76 7.79
C ASN A 163 13.48 16.99 8.71
N LEU A 164 12.96 15.93 9.32
CA LEU A 164 13.72 15.00 10.16
C LEU A 164 13.88 13.70 9.38
N SER A 165 15.11 13.27 9.14
CA SER A 165 15.35 12.08 8.34
C SER A 165 16.71 11.44 8.66
N SER A 166 17.07 10.41 7.91
CA SER A 166 18.35 9.71 7.96
C SER A 166 18.71 9.23 6.56
N GLU A 167 20.00 9.16 6.24
CA GLU A 167 20.43 8.64 4.94
C GLU A 167 20.00 7.18 4.71
N LYS A 168 19.86 6.41 5.81
CA LYS A 168 19.45 5.02 5.77
C LYS A 168 18.76 4.63 7.08
N ALA A 169 17.58 4.04 7.00
CA ALA A 169 16.90 3.42 8.15
C ALA A 169 16.79 1.90 7.95
N ILE A 170 17.19 1.12 8.96
CA ILE A 170 17.00 -0.34 8.99
C ILE A 170 16.17 -0.66 10.23
N GLY A 171 15.06 -1.37 10.07
CA GLY A 171 14.20 -1.75 11.17
C GLY A 171 12.81 -2.14 10.68
N LEU A 172 11.97 -2.55 11.62
CA LEU A 172 10.59 -2.92 11.39
C LEU A 172 9.69 -1.87 12.03
N ILE A 173 8.83 -1.24 11.21
CA ILE A 173 7.76 -0.38 11.68
C ILE A 173 6.45 -1.17 11.65
N THR A 174 5.68 -1.11 12.74
CA THR A 174 4.35 -1.75 12.81
C THR A 174 3.29 -0.81 13.33
N PHE A 175 2.05 -1.09 12.94
CA PHE A 175 0.87 -0.27 13.20
C PHE A 175 -0.25 -1.15 13.74
N GLY A 176 -0.98 -0.65 14.73
CA GLY A 176 -2.08 -1.40 15.33
C GLY A 176 -1.63 -2.47 16.32
N LEU A 177 -2.58 -3.30 16.76
CA LEU A 177 -2.36 -4.33 17.79
C LEU A 177 -2.31 -5.74 17.23
N GLU A 178 -2.96 -5.96 16.10
CA GLU A 178 -3.11 -7.25 15.45
C GLU A 178 -3.55 -7.06 14.00
N ASN A 179 -3.27 -8.06 13.17
CA ASN A 179 -3.93 -8.23 11.89
C ASN A 179 -5.24 -8.97 12.12
N GLY A 180 -6.36 -8.35 11.79
CA GLY A 180 -7.67 -8.94 11.99
C GLY A 180 -8.81 -8.04 11.51
N ALA A 181 -10.05 -8.50 11.69
CA ALA A 181 -11.23 -7.80 11.20
C ALA A 181 -11.44 -6.37 11.77
N ASN A 182 -10.82 -6.04 12.91
CA ASN A 182 -10.90 -4.72 13.51
C ASN A 182 -9.77 -3.82 12.98
N LYS A 183 -10.15 -2.74 12.30
CA LYS A 183 -9.21 -1.70 11.86
C LYS A 183 -8.42 -1.15 13.05
N SER A 184 -7.10 -1.24 13.00
CA SER A 184 -6.22 -0.62 14.00
C SER A 184 -4.88 -0.24 13.37
N GLY A 185 -4.36 0.95 13.67
CA GLY A 185 -3.13 1.43 13.06
C GLY A 185 -3.31 2.81 12.44
N ILE A 186 -3.09 2.92 11.13
CA ILE A 186 -3.10 4.20 10.43
C ILE A 186 -4.54 4.65 10.18
N ASN A 187 -4.98 5.70 10.88
CA ASN A 187 -6.31 6.30 10.71
C ASN A 187 -6.33 7.42 9.67
N SER A 188 -5.21 8.13 9.53
CA SER A 188 -5.03 9.21 8.56
C SER A 188 -3.54 9.35 8.24
N LEU A 189 -3.20 9.45 6.97
CA LEU A 189 -1.84 9.66 6.51
C LEU A 189 -1.78 10.79 5.48
N SER A 190 -0.93 11.78 5.75
CA SER A 190 -0.46 12.74 4.76
C SER A 190 0.97 12.36 4.45
N GLY A 191 1.22 11.88 3.25
CA GLY A 191 2.49 11.22 2.99
C GLY A 191 2.65 10.61 1.62
N TYR A 192 3.78 9.93 1.48
CA TYR A 192 4.17 9.15 0.33
C TYR A 192 4.77 7.81 0.80
N MET A 193 4.30 6.73 0.21
CA MET A 193 4.87 5.39 0.38
C MET A 193 4.89 4.73 -0.97
N GLU A 194 5.89 3.90 -1.23
CA GLU A 194 5.92 3.08 -2.43
C GLU A 194 5.78 1.61 -2.04
N ILE A 195 4.90 0.86 -2.71
CA ILE A 195 4.78 -0.58 -2.50
C ILE A 195 5.64 -1.28 -3.54
N ALA A 196 6.50 -2.21 -3.10
CA ALA A 196 7.29 -3.06 -3.98
C ALA A 196 6.38 -3.99 -4.81
N ALA A 197 6.84 -4.34 -6.02
CA ALA A 197 6.12 -5.31 -6.84
C ALA A 197 6.03 -6.65 -6.12
N THR A 198 4.83 -7.24 -6.07
CA THR A 198 4.59 -8.52 -5.39
C THR A 198 3.60 -9.39 -6.17
N THR A 199 3.45 -10.63 -5.73
CA THR A 199 2.55 -11.63 -6.29
C THR A 199 1.61 -12.15 -5.22
N GLY A 200 0.56 -12.86 -5.63
CA GLY A 200 -0.41 -13.38 -4.71
C GLY A 200 -1.28 -14.49 -5.30
N ILE A 201 -2.11 -15.08 -4.45
CA ILE A 201 -3.18 -15.98 -4.85
C ILE A 201 -4.47 -15.51 -4.18
N ALA A 202 -5.51 -15.26 -4.98
CA ALA A 202 -6.85 -15.06 -4.49
C ALA A 202 -7.65 -16.35 -4.62
N ASN A 203 -8.20 -16.84 -3.50
CA ASN A 203 -9.24 -17.84 -3.52
C ASN A 203 -10.58 -17.15 -3.75
N VAL A 204 -11.33 -17.63 -4.75
CA VAL A 204 -12.54 -16.99 -5.23
C VAL A 204 -13.68 -17.99 -5.18
N ASN A 205 -14.82 -17.58 -4.64
CA ASN A 205 -16.00 -18.43 -4.59
C ASN A 205 -16.54 -18.65 -6.02
N GLY A 206 -16.44 -19.90 -6.48
CA GLY A 206 -17.04 -20.36 -7.74
C GLY A 206 -18.52 -20.70 -7.60
N PHE A 207 -19.03 -21.53 -8.50
CA PHE A 207 -20.47 -21.86 -8.56
C PHE A 207 -20.68 -23.37 -8.69
N GLY A 208 -21.79 -23.83 -8.12
CA GLY A 208 -22.23 -25.22 -8.21
C GLY A 208 -21.62 -26.18 -7.17
N THR A 209 -21.82 -27.47 -7.41
CA THR A 209 -21.33 -28.54 -6.51
C THR A 209 -19.85 -28.77 -6.69
N SER A 210 -19.08 -28.98 -5.63
CA SER A 210 -17.67 -29.37 -5.76
C SER A 210 -17.53 -30.86 -6.10
N LEU A 211 -16.44 -31.25 -6.77
CA LEU A 211 -16.02 -32.65 -6.92
C LEU A 211 -15.07 -33.10 -5.80
N VAL A 212 -14.62 -32.16 -4.96
CA VAL A 212 -13.73 -32.43 -3.82
C VAL A 212 -14.58 -32.85 -2.62
N ALA A 213 -14.23 -34.00 -2.02
CA ALA A 213 -14.95 -34.53 -0.87
C ALA A 213 -14.87 -33.58 0.33
N GLY A 214 -16.04 -33.26 0.92
CA GLY A 214 -16.15 -32.39 2.10
C GLY A 214 -16.35 -30.90 1.80
N GLU A 215 -16.23 -30.46 0.55
CA GLU A 215 -16.56 -29.08 0.17
C GLU A 215 -18.08 -28.89 0.02
N ALA A 216 -18.61 -27.85 0.66
CA ALA A 216 -20.02 -27.51 0.57
C ALA A 216 -20.39 -27.07 -0.87
N ALA A 217 -21.58 -27.48 -1.32
CA ALA A 217 -22.12 -27.00 -2.59
C ALA A 217 -22.37 -25.48 -2.52
N LYS A 218 -22.08 -24.80 -3.62
CA LYS A 218 -22.46 -23.40 -3.84
C LYS A 218 -23.65 -23.34 -4.80
N GLY A 219 -24.35 -22.20 -4.82
CA GLY A 219 -25.42 -21.97 -5.79
C GLY A 219 -24.89 -22.12 -7.22
N THR A 220 -25.71 -22.64 -8.13
CA THR A 220 -25.41 -22.58 -9.57
C THR A 220 -25.51 -21.14 -10.05
N LEU A 221 -24.74 -20.80 -11.07
CA LEU A 221 -24.82 -19.51 -11.73
C LEU A 221 -26.05 -19.52 -12.65
N ASN A 222 -27.15 -18.88 -12.25
CA ASN A 222 -28.41 -18.92 -13.00
C ASN A 222 -28.68 -17.62 -13.74
N GLN A 223 -29.06 -17.69 -15.02
CA GLN A 223 -29.41 -16.49 -15.79
C GLN A 223 -30.54 -15.66 -15.14
N SER A 224 -31.46 -16.34 -14.44
CA SER A 224 -32.56 -15.72 -13.68
C SER A 224 -32.09 -14.75 -12.59
N ASP A 225 -30.84 -14.87 -12.15
CA ASP A 225 -30.25 -13.99 -11.14
C ASP A 225 -29.80 -12.64 -11.75
N GLY A 226 -30.09 -12.39 -13.03
CA GLY A 226 -29.81 -11.13 -13.73
C GLY A 226 -28.44 -11.09 -14.43
N TYR A 227 -27.90 -12.27 -14.77
CA TYR A 227 -26.69 -12.36 -15.58
C TYR A 227 -27.02 -12.31 -17.08
N ASN A 228 -26.08 -11.85 -17.89
CA ASN A 228 -26.27 -11.64 -19.33
C ASN A 228 -26.47 -12.96 -20.08
N PRO A 229 -27.22 -12.97 -21.20
CA PRO A 229 -27.27 -14.13 -22.09
C PRO A 229 -25.89 -14.41 -22.68
N ILE A 230 -25.58 -15.70 -22.85
CA ILE A 230 -24.41 -16.15 -23.61
C ILE A 230 -24.86 -16.30 -25.06
N THR A 231 -24.12 -15.67 -25.98
CA THR A 231 -24.38 -15.75 -27.42
C THR A 231 -23.20 -16.37 -28.14
N GLY A 232 -23.43 -16.96 -29.30
CA GLY A 232 -22.36 -17.52 -30.10
C GLY A 232 -22.87 -18.14 -31.38
N LYS A 233 -21.99 -18.88 -32.05
CA LYS A 233 -22.33 -19.62 -33.25
C LYS A 233 -22.08 -21.10 -33.05
N VAL A 234 -22.94 -21.93 -33.62
CA VAL A 234 -22.69 -23.36 -33.83
C VAL A 234 -22.53 -23.62 -35.32
N CYS A 235 -21.79 -24.65 -35.70
CA CYS A 235 -21.66 -25.04 -37.10
C CYS A 235 -21.70 -26.55 -37.31
N SER A 236 -21.94 -26.92 -38.57
CA SER A 236 -21.82 -28.29 -39.06
C SER A 236 -20.56 -28.49 -39.90
N LEU A 237 -20.07 -29.74 -39.92
CA LEU A 237 -18.94 -30.23 -40.70
C LEU A 237 -17.56 -29.73 -40.20
N PRO A 238 -16.67 -30.64 -39.73
CA PRO A 238 -15.43 -30.27 -39.06
C PRO A 238 -14.39 -29.54 -39.93
N LEU A 239 -14.51 -29.57 -41.25
CA LEU A 239 -13.51 -29.02 -42.17
C LEU A 239 -13.86 -27.64 -42.76
N LEU A 240 -15.15 -27.28 -42.81
CA LEU A 240 -15.61 -26.04 -43.46
C LEU A 240 -16.47 -25.16 -42.55
N CYS A 241 -17.01 -25.69 -41.43
CA CYS A 241 -17.83 -24.95 -40.46
C CYS A 241 -18.91 -24.05 -41.10
N VAL A 242 -19.65 -24.64 -42.06
CA VAL A 242 -20.72 -23.97 -42.83
C VAL A 242 -21.92 -24.93 -42.92
N PRO A 243 -23.17 -24.45 -42.72
CA PRO A 243 -23.53 -23.11 -42.27
C PRO A 243 -23.24 -22.88 -40.78
N THR A 244 -23.12 -21.61 -40.39
CA THR A 244 -23.10 -21.19 -38.98
C THR A 244 -24.49 -20.73 -38.55
N ILE A 245 -24.93 -21.14 -37.38
CA ILE A 245 -26.20 -20.74 -36.77
C ILE A 245 -25.90 -19.98 -35.49
N ASN A 246 -26.48 -18.80 -35.34
CA ASN A 246 -26.39 -18.04 -34.10
C ASN A 246 -27.27 -18.71 -33.03
N PHE A 247 -26.79 -18.72 -31.80
CA PHE A 247 -27.58 -19.08 -30.63
C PHE A 247 -27.52 -17.97 -29.58
N GLU A 248 -28.56 -17.92 -28.76
CA GLU A 248 -28.64 -17.06 -27.58
C GLU A 248 -29.29 -17.83 -26.43
N THR A 249 -28.72 -17.77 -25.22
CA THR A 249 -29.31 -18.45 -24.05
C THR A 249 -30.51 -17.68 -23.49
N ASN A 250 -31.63 -18.40 -23.31
CA ASN A 250 -32.81 -17.93 -22.58
C ASN A 250 -32.73 -18.24 -21.09
N SER A 251 -32.05 -19.33 -20.73
CA SER A 251 -31.75 -19.70 -19.34
C SER A 251 -30.46 -20.52 -19.28
N TYR A 252 -29.79 -20.50 -18.14
CA TYR A 252 -28.72 -21.43 -17.83
C TYR A 252 -28.60 -21.62 -16.32
N ALA A 253 -28.05 -22.77 -15.92
CA ALA A 253 -27.65 -23.09 -14.56
C ALA A 253 -26.26 -23.75 -14.62
N LEU A 254 -25.22 -22.92 -14.42
CA LEU A 254 -23.83 -23.30 -14.67
C LEU A 254 -23.09 -23.58 -13.35
N ASN A 255 -22.19 -24.55 -13.41
CA ASN A 255 -21.17 -24.85 -12.42
C ASN A 255 -19.85 -24.33 -12.98
N LEU A 256 -19.10 -23.60 -12.14
CA LEU A 256 -17.78 -23.07 -12.44
C LEU A 256 -16.81 -23.62 -11.40
N ARG A 257 -15.93 -24.51 -11.83
CA ARG A 257 -14.97 -25.21 -10.96
C ARG A 257 -13.54 -24.98 -11.44
N ASP A 258 -12.59 -25.10 -10.53
CA ASP A 258 -11.19 -25.16 -10.91
C ASP A 258 -10.95 -26.47 -11.68
N LYS A 259 -10.39 -26.37 -12.90
CA LYS A 259 -10.24 -27.51 -13.81
C LYS A 259 -9.29 -28.57 -13.27
N ALA A 260 -8.26 -28.15 -12.53
CA ALA A 260 -7.21 -29.04 -12.06
C ALA A 260 -7.66 -29.88 -10.86
N THR A 261 -8.44 -29.27 -9.95
CA THR A 261 -8.84 -29.89 -8.68
C THR A 261 -10.30 -30.36 -8.66
N GLY A 262 -11.16 -29.79 -9.50
CA GLY A 262 -12.60 -29.98 -9.43
C GLY A 262 -13.27 -29.24 -8.27
N SER A 263 -12.53 -28.39 -7.56
CA SER A 263 -13.06 -27.56 -6.46
C SER A 263 -14.01 -26.49 -7.00
N ASN A 264 -15.03 -26.13 -6.21
CA ASN A 264 -15.86 -24.95 -6.49
C ASN A 264 -15.26 -23.67 -5.87
N ILE A 265 -13.99 -23.72 -5.42
CA ILE A 265 -13.15 -22.56 -5.12
C ILE A 265 -12.18 -22.37 -6.28
N LEU A 266 -12.34 -21.26 -6.99
CA LEU A 266 -11.47 -20.85 -8.09
C LEU A 266 -10.22 -20.18 -7.53
N LYS A 267 -9.15 -20.14 -8.33
CA LYS A 267 -7.89 -19.47 -7.98
C LYS A 267 -7.48 -18.47 -9.05
N GLY A 268 -7.15 -17.26 -8.61
CA GLY A 268 -6.53 -16.22 -9.42
C GLY A 268 -5.11 -15.97 -8.97
N ASP A 269 -4.14 -16.11 -9.87
CA ASP A 269 -2.75 -15.76 -9.62
C ASP A 269 -2.59 -14.24 -9.83
N LEU A 270 -2.35 -13.51 -8.73
CA LEU A 270 -2.29 -12.05 -8.68
C LEU A 270 -0.86 -11.56 -8.96
N VAL A 271 -0.78 -10.45 -9.68
CA VAL A 271 0.44 -9.66 -9.90
C VAL A 271 0.14 -8.21 -9.57
N LEU A 272 0.83 -7.67 -8.58
CA LEU A 272 0.76 -6.27 -8.18
C LEU A 272 2.07 -5.58 -8.62
N PRO A 273 2.04 -4.66 -9.60
CA PRO A 273 3.20 -3.87 -9.94
C PRO A 273 3.58 -2.91 -8.80
N GLN A 274 4.83 -2.45 -8.81
CA GLN A 274 5.29 -1.38 -7.92
C GLN A 274 4.45 -0.12 -8.15
N GLN A 275 3.96 0.48 -7.07
CA GLN A 275 3.06 1.62 -7.16
C GLN A 275 3.12 2.50 -5.90
N ALA A 276 3.02 3.81 -6.12
CA ALA A 276 3.05 4.79 -5.06
C ALA A 276 1.66 5.03 -4.45
N ILE A 277 1.61 5.12 -3.14
CA ILE A 277 0.49 5.63 -2.35
C ILE A 277 0.88 7.01 -1.87
N THR A 278 0.16 8.04 -2.31
CA THR A 278 0.40 9.40 -1.85
C THR A 278 -0.87 10.22 -1.77
N GLY A 279 -0.90 11.16 -0.83
CA GLY A 279 -2.00 12.10 -0.70
C GLY A 279 -2.02 12.80 0.64
N LYS A 280 -2.99 13.70 0.80
CA LYS A 280 -3.26 14.43 2.04
C LYS A 280 -4.36 13.74 2.81
N ARG A 281 -4.08 13.36 4.07
CA ARG A 281 -5.06 12.76 4.99
C ARG A 281 -5.82 11.60 4.35
N ILE A 282 -5.12 10.79 3.59
CA ILE A 282 -5.68 9.58 2.99
C ILE A 282 -5.97 8.57 4.09
N THR A 283 -7.05 7.83 3.92
CA THR A 283 -7.48 6.75 4.83
C THR A 283 -7.48 5.40 4.14
N SER A 284 -7.26 5.38 2.82
CA SER A 284 -7.15 4.15 2.03
C SER A 284 -6.04 4.25 0.98
N ALA A 285 -5.52 3.09 0.61
CA ALA A 285 -4.62 2.88 -0.51
C ALA A 285 -5.40 2.29 -1.69
N ASN A 286 -5.44 3.02 -2.80
CA ASN A 286 -6.02 2.53 -4.05
C ASN A 286 -4.91 1.90 -4.89
N LEU A 287 -4.96 0.58 -5.04
CA LEU A 287 -3.98 -0.22 -5.75
C LEU A 287 -4.58 -0.85 -7.01
N THR A 288 -3.74 -1.11 -7.99
CA THR A 288 -4.10 -1.79 -9.23
C THR A 288 -3.27 -3.05 -9.37
N ALA A 289 -3.93 -4.18 -9.60
CA ALA A 289 -3.33 -5.49 -9.80
C ALA A 289 -3.94 -6.17 -11.03
N THR A 290 -3.34 -7.27 -11.46
CA THR A 290 -3.93 -8.17 -12.46
C THR A 290 -4.00 -9.58 -11.91
N ALA A 291 -5.09 -10.29 -12.19
CA ALA A 291 -5.25 -11.69 -11.84
C ALA A 291 -5.33 -12.55 -13.10
N THR A 292 -4.52 -13.60 -13.18
CA THR A 292 -4.73 -14.68 -14.15
C THR A 292 -5.55 -15.77 -13.49
N VAL A 293 -6.80 -15.94 -13.91
CA VAL A 293 -7.67 -16.99 -13.38
C VAL A 293 -7.22 -18.32 -13.97
N ARG A 294 -7.02 -19.31 -13.10
CA ARG A 294 -6.68 -20.67 -13.52
C ARG A 294 -7.81 -21.27 -14.36
N ASP A 295 -7.49 -22.29 -15.14
CA ASP A 295 -8.43 -22.90 -16.07
C ASP A 295 -9.74 -23.29 -15.34
N ILE A 296 -10.89 -22.82 -15.84
CA ILE A 296 -12.20 -23.07 -15.25
C ILE A 296 -12.87 -24.20 -16.04
N ASP A 297 -13.29 -25.25 -15.34
CA ASP A 297 -14.23 -26.24 -15.86
C ASP A 297 -15.65 -25.68 -15.79
N LEU A 298 -16.27 -25.53 -16.96
CA LEU A 298 -17.65 -25.10 -17.10
C LEU A 298 -18.53 -26.33 -17.37
N SER A 299 -19.58 -26.50 -16.59
CA SER A 299 -20.59 -27.53 -16.84
C SER A 299 -21.97 -27.09 -16.38
N GLY A 300 -23.02 -27.70 -16.89
CA GLY A 300 -24.38 -27.45 -16.41
C GLY A 300 -25.40 -27.39 -17.52
N ASN A 301 -26.61 -26.95 -17.20
CA ASN A 301 -27.70 -26.91 -18.16
C ASN A 301 -27.78 -25.54 -18.85
N ILE A 302 -28.00 -25.51 -20.15
CA ILE A 302 -28.37 -24.31 -20.90
C ILE A 302 -29.68 -24.54 -21.65
N VAL A 303 -30.50 -23.50 -21.74
CA VAL A 303 -31.65 -23.40 -22.63
C VAL A 303 -31.35 -22.29 -23.63
N ALA A 304 -31.04 -22.64 -24.87
CA ALA A 304 -30.67 -21.67 -25.91
C ALA A 304 -31.64 -21.71 -27.10
N ASN A 305 -31.93 -20.54 -27.69
CA ASN A 305 -32.64 -20.46 -28.95
C ASN A 305 -31.64 -20.45 -30.11
N ALA A 306 -31.79 -21.39 -31.04
CA ALA A 306 -31.10 -21.39 -32.32
C ALA A 306 -32.15 -21.60 -33.42
N ILE A 307 -32.23 -20.69 -34.41
CA ILE A 307 -33.21 -20.74 -35.53
C ILE A 307 -34.67 -20.98 -35.11
N GLY A 308 -35.09 -20.47 -33.93
CA GLY A 308 -36.46 -20.64 -33.42
C GLY A 308 -36.70 -21.96 -32.69
N LEU A 309 -35.67 -22.79 -32.50
CA LEU A 309 -35.71 -24.02 -31.71
C LEU A 309 -35.05 -23.78 -30.35
N ASN A 310 -35.72 -24.22 -29.28
CA ASN A 310 -35.16 -24.24 -27.94
C ASN A 310 -34.34 -25.52 -27.73
N LEU A 311 -33.07 -25.33 -27.37
CA LEU A 311 -32.09 -26.35 -27.05
C LEU A 311 -31.90 -26.37 -25.54
N ASP A 312 -32.48 -27.36 -24.87
CA ASP A 312 -32.32 -27.59 -23.42
C ASP A 312 -31.33 -28.73 -23.19
N ARG A 313 -30.05 -28.41 -22.94
CA ARG A 313 -28.95 -29.38 -22.98
C ARG A 313 -27.90 -29.14 -21.91
N GLN A 314 -27.21 -30.22 -21.55
CA GLN A 314 -25.99 -30.12 -20.78
C GLN A 314 -24.85 -29.57 -21.64
N VAL A 315 -24.04 -28.70 -21.07
CA VAL A 315 -22.79 -28.22 -21.67
C VAL A 315 -21.61 -28.65 -20.83
N THR A 316 -20.50 -28.88 -21.50
CA THR A 316 -19.18 -28.99 -20.88
C THR A 316 -18.17 -28.14 -21.65
N GLY A 317 -17.22 -27.55 -20.94
CA GLY A 317 -16.25 -26.65 -21.52
C GLY A 317 -15.10 -26.34 -20.59
N THR A 318 -14.08 -25.68 -21.14
CA THR A 318 -12.98 -25.15 -20.34
C THR A 318 -12.69 -23.72 -20.76
N ILE A 319 -12.69 -22.79 -19.80
CA ILE A 319 -12.26 -21.40 -20.01
C ILE A 319 -10.80 -21.30 -19.59
N ARG A 320 -9.95 -20.74 -20.45
CA ARG A 320 -8.51 -20.58 -20.23
C ARG A 320 -8.07 -19.15 -20.46
N ASN A 321 -6.98 -18.77 -19.80
CA ASN A 321 -6.33 -17.46 -19.94
C ASN A 321 -7.30 -16.28 -19.69
N LEU A 322 -8.22 -16.43 -18.73
CA LEU A 322 -9.07 -15.34 -18.27
C LEU A 322 -8.21 -14.41 -17.42
N MET A 323 -7.88 -13.24 -17.96
CA MET A 323 -7.18 -12.17 -17.23
C MET A 323 -8.19 -11.15 -16.72
N VAL A 324 -8.08 -10.77 -15.45
CA VAL A 324 -8.94 -9.80 -14.77
C VAL A 324 -8.07 -8.65 -14.26
N ASP A 325 -8.49 -7.41 -14.48
CA ASP A 325 -7.87 -6.26 -13.82
C ASP A 325 -8.55 -6.05 -12.48
N VAL A 326 -7.75 -5.88 -11.44
CA VAL A 326 -8.20 -5.85 -10.05
C VAL A 326 -7.88 -4.48 -9.47
N ALA A 327 -8.93 -3.73 -9.12
CA ALA A 327 -8.82 -2.50 -8.34
C ALA A 327 -8.99 -2.85 -6.86
N ILE A 328 -7.98 -2.58 -6.04
CA ILE A 328 -8.01 -2.84 -4.59
C ILE A 328 -8.10 -1.49 -3.90
N SER A 329 -9.10 -1.29 -3.05
CA SER A 329 -9.18 -0.15 -2.13
C SER A 329 -9.02 -0.68 -0.71
N GLU A 330 -7.82 -0.53 -0.16
CA GLU A 330 -7.48 -1.06 1.16
C GLU A 330 -7.46 0.07 2.18
N ASP A 331 -8.27 -0.01 3.23
CA ASP A 331 -8.14 0.91 4.36
C ASP A 331 -6.73 0.85 4.97
N LEU A 332 -6.14 2.00 5.26
CA LEU A 332 -4.79 2.06 5.83
C LEU A 332 -4.70 1.39 7.22
N GLY A 333 -5.83 1.20 7.90
CA GLY A 333 -5.95 0.44 9.13
C GLY A 333 -5.72 -1.07 8.99
N TYR A 334 -5.56 -1.60 7.77
CA TYR A 334 -5.13 -2.98 7.50
C TYR A 334 -3.64 -3.09 7.13
N PHE A 335 -2.93 -1.96 7.02
CA PHE A 335 -1.47 -1.96 6.87
C PHE A 335 -0.84 -2.03 8.25
N HIS A 336 -0.30 -3.20 8.58
CA HIS A 336 0.17 -3.47 9.94
C HIS A 336 1.68 -3.49 10.09
N LYS A 337 2.43 -3.62 8.99
CA LYS A 337 3.89 -3.61 9.03
C LYS A 337 4.51 -3.09 7.74
N ALA A 338 5.69 -2.52 7.88
CA ALA A 338 6.59 -2.19 6.79
C ALA A 338 8.03 -2.43 7.22
N ASN A 339 8.84 -3.03 6.35
CA ASN A 339 10.27 -3.14 6.58
C ASN A 339 10.97 -1.90 6.02
N LEU A 340 11.80 -1.26 6.85
CA LEU A 340 12.55 -0.08 6.44
C LEU A 340 13.77 -0.43 5.58
N ASN A 341 14.36 -1.63 5.61
CA ASN A 341 15.34 -2.18 4.65
C ASN A 341 16.37 -1.24 3.96
N GLY A 342 16.77 -0.15 4.61
CA GLY A 342 17.67 0.86 4.04
C GLY A 342 16.99 2.11 3.46
N THR A 343 15.67 2.18 3.49
CA THR A 343 14.84 3.31 3.07
C THR A 343 15.19 4.58 3.84
N ALA A 344 15.22 5.69 3.12
CA ALA A 344 15.15 7.00 3.73
C ALA A 344 13.70 7.23 4.21
N ALA A 345 13.52 7.27 5.52
CA ALA A 345 12.28 7.71 6.15
C ALA A 345 12.41 9.21 6.48
N SER A 346 11.42 10.00 6.07
CA SER A 346 11.37 11.45 6.29
C SER A 346 10.08 11.82 7.00
N LEU A 347 10.18 12.57 8.08
CA LEU A 347 9.05 13.25 8.72
C LEU A 347 9.27 14.76 8.63
N SER A 348 8.41 15.42 7.88
CA SER A 348 8.52 16.86 7.61
C SER A 348 7.29 17.65 8.03
N LEU A 349 7.51 18.93 8.31
CA LEU A 349 6.49 19.92 8.58
C LEU A 349 6.80 21.19 7.77
N GLN A 350 5.86 21.63 6.95
CA GLN A 350 6.06 22.78 6.07
C GLN A 350 4.82 23.68 5.98
N SER A 351 5.07 24.99 5.90
CA SER A 351 4.06 26.05 5.79
C SER A 351 3.48 26.23 4.37
N LYS A 352 4.07 25.53 3.39
CA LYS A 352 3.68 25.46 1.98
C LYS A 352 4.20 24.16 1.41
N ASP A 353 3.82 23.83 0.19
CA ASP A 353 4.35 22.67 -0.50
C ASP A 353 5.86 22.83 -0.74
N ILE A 354 6.64 21.81 -0.40
CA ILE A 354 8.11 21.80 -0.51
C ILE A 354 8.57 20.46 -1.08
N GLN A 355 9.41 20.50 -2.12
CA GLN A 355 10.20 19.37 -2.56
C GLN A 355 11.52 19.32 -1.77
N TRP A 356 11.58 18.47 -0.74
CA TRP A 356 12.81 18.24 0.02
C TRP A 356 13.88 17.59 -0.86
N THR A 357 15.15 17.79 -0.48
CA THR A 357 16.32 17.42 -1.31
C THR A 357 16.38 15.91 -1.59
N ASN A 358 16.11 15.10 -0.56
CA ASN A 358 16.19 13.64 -0.63
C ASN A 358 14.84 12.94 -0.82
N ASN A 359 13.73 13.68 -0.85
CA ASN A 359 12.40 13.09 -1.03
C ASN A 359 12.11 12.84 -2.52
N ASN A 360 11.28 11.83 -2.78
CA ASN A 360 10.67 11.48 -4.06
C ASN A 360 9.36 12.24 -4.30
N SER A 361 8.65 12.60 -3.22
CA SER A 361 7.38 13.32 -3.30
C SER A 361 7.47 14.80 -2.94
N VAL A 362 6.46 15.57 -3.34
CA VAL A 362 6.27 16.95 -2.87
C VAL A 362 5.53 16.90 -1.55
N SER A 363 6.21 17.25 -0.46
CA SER A 363 5.58 17.33 0.85
C SER A 363 4.61 18.50 0.88
N GLN A 364 3.31 18.22 1.00
CA GLN A 364 2.26 19.24 0.99
C GLN A 364 2.19 20.01 2.30
N ASN A 365 1.70 21.26 2.30
CA ASN A 365 1.54 22.04 3.53
C ASN A 365 0.91 21.25 4.70
N GLY A 366 1.58 21.25 5.85
CA GLY A 366 1.22 20.46 7.02
C GLY A 366 2.32 19.47 7.39
N TRP A 367 1.95 18.43 8.13
CA TRP A 367 2.85 17.30 8.38
C TRP A 367 2.84 16.33 7.20
N TRP A 368 4.00 15.77 6.89
CA TRP A 368 4.17 14.81 5.80
C TRP A 368 5.16 13.70 6.18
N LEU A 369 4.72 12.45 6.06
CA LEU A 369 5.54 11.27 6.28
C LEU A 369 5.87 10.61 4.95
N GLU A 370 7.15 10.38 4.69
CA GLU A 370 7.61 9.78 3.44
C GLU A 370 8.53 8.58 3.70
N PHE A 371 8.20 7.47 3.06
CA PHE A 371 9.08 6.31 2.88
C PHE A 371 9.47 6.27 1.40
N SER A 372 10.73 6.63 1.12
CA SER A 372 11.16 6.90 -0.25
C SER A 372 11.39 5.62 -1.07
N ASP A 373 11.87 4.55 -0.43
CA ASP A 373 12.09 3.27 -1.10
C ASP A 373 10.86 2.34 -1.02
N PRO A 374 10.69 1.45 -2.02
CA PRO A 374 9.59 0.48 -2.03
C PRO A 374 9.56 -0.43 -0.81
N ILE A 375 8.39 -0.52 -0.18
CA ILE A 375 8.08 -1.36 0.96
C ILE A 375 7.50 -2.68 0.45
N ASP A 376 8.08 -3.80 0.90
CA ASP A 376 7.51 -5.12 0.66
C ASP A 376 6.36 -5.40 1.65
N ILE A 377 5.16 -5.61 1.09
CA ILE A 377 3.95 -5.98 1.85
C ILE A 377 3.73 -7.51 1.91
N GLY A 378 4.65 -8.28 1.34
CA GLY A 378 4.62 -9.73 1.28
C GLY A 378 3.72 -10.28 0.16
N PHE A 379 3.53 -11.61 0.21
CA PHE A 379 2.65 -12.32 -0.72
C PHE A 379 1.18 -11.95 -0.45
N ILE A 380 0.42 -11.64 -1.50
CA ILE A 380 -0.98 -11.22 -1.36
C ILE A 380 -1.86 -12.46 -1.32
N GLU A 381 -2.31 -12.84 -0.13
CA GLU A 381 -3.28 -13.92 0.07
C GLU A 381 -4.39 -13.43 0.99
N PRO A 382 -5.61 -13.18 0.48
CA PRO A 382 -6.75 -12.84 1.31
C PRO A 382 -7.06 -13.98 2.29
N ALA A 383 -7.31 -13.66 3.56
CA ALA A 383 -7.64 -14.63 4.59
C ALA A 383 -8.98 -15.35 4.32
N LEU A 384 -9.90 -14.66 3.63
CA LEU A 384 -11.20 -15.17 3.25
C LEU A 384 -11.34 -15.27 1.73
N ASN A 385 -12.14 -16.22 1.28
CA ASN A 385 -12.48 -16.33 -0.12
C ASN A 385 -13.30 -15.11 -0.57
N VAL A 386 -12.99 -14.62 -1.75
CA VAL A 386 -13.62 -13.44 -2.34
C VAL A 386 -14.80 -13.86 -3.22
N ASP A 387 -15.90 -13.12 -3.17
CA ASP A 387 -17.02 -13.29 -4.10
C ASP A 387 -16.80 -12.52 -5.40
N ILE A 388 -17.24 -13.08 -6.53
CA ILE A 388 -17.13 -12.42 -7.84
C ILE A 388 -18.29 -11.44 -8.00
N PRO A 389 -18.04 -10.13 -8.21
CA PRO A 389 -19.09 -9.18 -8.51
C PRO A 389 -19.83 -9.57 -9.80
N LYS A 390 -21.15 -9.39 -9.81
CA LYS A 390 -22.00 -9.69 -10.97
C LYS A 390 -21.56 -8.96 -12.24
N ALA A 391 -21.12 -7.71 -12.10
CA ALA A 391 -20.60 -6.92 -13.22
C ALA A 391 -19.38 -7.59 -13.88
N THR A 392 -18.43 -8.05 -13.07
CA THR A 392 -17.24 -8.79 -13.53
C THR A 392 -17.62 -10.07 -14.28
N LEU A 393 -18.59 -10.83 -13.77
CA LEU A 393 -19.09 -12.04 -14.45
C LEU A 393 -19.76 -11.70 -15.80
N ASN A 394 -20.55 -10.63 -15.85
CA ASN A 394 -21.20 -10.19 -17.09
C ASN A 394 -20.19 -9.72 -18.15
N GLU A 395 -19.11 -9.05 -17.74
CA GLU A 395 -18.00 -8.69 -18.62
C GLU A 395 -17.26 -9.94 -19.14
N ALA A 396 -17.01 -10.92 -18.27
CA ALA A 396 -16.45 -12.21 -18.67
C ALA A 396 -17.37 -12.95 -19.67
N PHE A 397 -18.68 -12.93 -19.46
CA PHE A 397 -19.64 -13.51 -20.41
C PHE A 397 -19.72 -12.78 -21.74
N ALA A 398 -19.51 -11.46 -21.78
CA ALA A 398 -19.36 -10.75 -23.03
C ALA A 398 -18.13 -11.24 -23.82
N GLN A 399 -17.04 -11.57 -23.13
CA GLN A 399 -15.82 -12.11 -23.75
C GLN A 399 -16.01 -13.54 -24.25
N VAL A 400 -16.63 -14.40 -23.43
CA VAL A 400 -17.01 -15.76 -23.84
C VAL A 400 -17.91 -15.69 -25.07
N SER A 401 -18.92 -14.81 -25.06
CA SER A 401 -19.85 -14.67 -26.19
C SER A 401 -19.14 -14.19 -27.45
N LYS A 402 -18.24 -13.21 -27.34
CA LYS A 402 -17.41 -12.78 -28.47
C LYS A 402 -16.56 -13.93 -29.01
N TYR A 403 -15.89 -14.68 -28.13
CA TYR A 403 -15.09 -15.83 -28.53
C TYR A 403 -15.91 -16.89 -29.28
N LEU A 404 -17.10 -17.25 -28.78
CA LEU A 404 -17.98 -18.24 -29.40
C LEU A 404 -18.62 -17.75 -30.71
N ASN A 405 -18.65 -16.44 -30.95
CA ASN A 405 -19.06 -15.85 -32.22
C ASN A 405 -17.95 -15.89 -33.28
N ASP A 406 -16.69 -15.75 -32.85
CA ASP A 406 -15.50 -15.78 -33.70
C ASP A 406 -15.01 -17.22 -33.94
N ASN A 407 -15.28 -18.12 -33.00
CA ASN A 407 -14.92 -19.54 -33.02
C ASN A 407 -16.19 -20.39 -32.84
N PRO A 408 -16.95 -20.66 -33.92
CA PRO A 408 -18.20 -21.40 -33.82
C PRO A 408 -17.98 -22.80 -33.23
N ILE A 409 -18.89 -23.21 -32.35
CA ILE A 409 -18.89 -24.54 -31.73
C ILE A 409 -19.17 -25.58 -32.81
N ASN A 410 -18.24 -26.52 -32.98
CA ASN A 410 -18.38 -27.61 -33.93
C ASN A 410 -19.20 -28.75 -33.33
N CYS A 411 -20.39 -28.98 -33.87
CA CYS A 411 -21.29 -30.03 -33.41
C CYS A 411 -20.91 -31.44 -33.90
N GLY A 412 -19.79 -31.61 -34.63
CA GLY A 412 -19.32 -32.92 -35.10
C GLY A 412 -19.95 -33.39 -36.41
N THR A 413 -19.81 -34.68 -36.70
CA THR A 413 -20.06 -35.29 -38.03
C THR A 413 -21.53 -35.21 -38.49
N PHE A 414 -22.50 -35.25 -37.57
CA PHE A 414 -23.92 -35.06 -37.90
C PHE A 414 -24.35 -33.59 -37.88
N GLY A 415 -23.39 -32.66 -37.77
CA GLY A 415 -23.63 -31.23 -37.83
C GLY A 415 -24.52 -30.72 -36.69
N VAL A 416 -25.29 -29.66 -36.96
CA VAL A 416 -26.19 -29.02 -35.99
C VAL A 416 -27.18 -30.02 -35.39
N LEU A 417 -27.56 -31.06 -36.15
CA LEU A 417 -28.44 -32.13 -35.67
C LEU A 417 -27.84 -32.85 -34.44
N ASN A 418 -26.51 -32.97 -34.32
CA ASN A 418 -25.89 -33.56 -33.15
C ASN A 418 -25.98 -32.66 -31.91
N CYS A 419 -25.85 -31.34 -32.06
CA CYS A 419 -26.12 -30.41 -30.96
C CYS A 419 -27.62 -30.30 -30.63
N LEU A 420 -28.49 -30.55 -31.62
CA LEU A 420 -29.95 -30.59 -31.45
C LEU A 420 -30.44 -31.89 -30.78
N PHE A 421 -29.85 -33.05 -31.09
CA PHE A 421 -30.35 -34.37 -30.68
C PHE A 421 -29.41 -35.15 -29.75
N GLY A 422 -28.18 -34.71 -29.53
CA GLY A 422 -27.26 -35.30 -28.55
C GLY A 422 -27.54 -34.83 -27.12
N ASP A 423 -27.00 -35.57 -26.15
CA ASP A 423 -27.23 -35.33 -24.71
C ASP A 423 -26.40 -34.17 -24.15
N THR A 424 -25.23 -33.89 -24.74
CA THR A 424 -24.27 -32.87 -24.27
C THR A 424 -23.70 -32.08 -25.44
N ILE A 425 -23.57 -30.76 -25.27
CA ILE A 425 -22.90 -29.86 -26.20
C ILE A 425 -21.47 -29.60 -25.69
N PRO A 426 -20.43 -30.15 -26.33
CA PRO A 426 -19.04 -29.86 -25.98
C PRO A 426 -18.68 -28.48 -26.52
N THR A 427 -18.69 -27.46 -25.66
CA THR A 427 -18.28 -26.10 -26.03
C THR A 427 -16.79 -25.98 -26.34
N GLY A 428 -16.00 -27.00 -25.96
CA GLY A 428 -14.57 -27.06 -26.19
C GLY A 428 -13.79 -26.12 -25.26
N THR A 429 -12.65 -25.64 -25.74
CA THR A 429 -11.82 -24.69 -25.00
C THR A 429 -12.10 -23.27 -25.47
N VAL A 430 -12.51 -22.40 -24.53
CA VAL A 430 -12.64 -20.96 -24.70
C VAL A 430 -11.34 -20.32 -24.23
N ASN A 431 -10.52 -19.84 -25.17
CA ASN A 431 -9.23 -19.23 -24.88
C ASN A 431 -9.32 -17.70 -24.95
N LEU A 432 -9.18 -17.03 -23.80
CA LEU A 432 -9.38 -15.58 -23.65
C LEU A 432 -8.08 -14.77 -23.62
N ILE A 433 -6.96 -15.33 -24.10
CA ILE A 433 -5.62 -14.69 -24.03
C ILE A 433 -5.55 -13.25 -24.60
N ASN A 434 -6.38 -12.91 -25.59
CA ASN A 434 -6.44 -11.58 -26.22
C ASN A 434 -7.79 -10.87 -25.98
N ALA A 435 -8.59 -11.36 -25.03
CA ALA A 435 -9.85 -10.71 -24.68
C ALA A 435 -9.60 -9.41 -23.91
N ALA A 436 -10.58 -8.50 -23.93
CA ALA A 436 -10.60 -7.42 -22.96
C ALA A 436 -10.61 -8.02 -21.54
N ARG A 437 -10.13 -7.29 -20.54
CA ARG A 437 -10.05 -7.79 -19.16
C ARG A 437 -11.26 -7.32 -18.36
N PRO A 438 -12.02 -8.23 -17.71
CA PRO A 438 -13.05 -7.80 -16.78
C PRO A 438 -12.44 -6.99 -15.63
N GLN A 439 -13.20 -6.03 -15.10
CA GLN A 439 -12.80 -5.29 -13.92
C GLN A 439 -13.37 -5.95 -12.66
N MET A 440 -12.54 -6.09 -11.62
CA MET A 440 -12.95 -6.56 -10.31
C MET A 440 -12.50 -5.58 -9.23
N ALA A 441 -13.44 -5.10 -8.43
CA ALA A 441 -13.14 -4.25 -7.28
C ALA A 441 -13.07 -5.10 -6.01
N LEU A 442 -11.99 -4.95 -5.26
CA LEU A 442 -11.75 -5.56 -3.95
C LEU A 442 -11.63 -4.44 -2.92
N VAL A 443 -12.21 -4.66 -1.74
CA VAL A 443 -12.23 -3.66 -0.66
C VAL A 443 -11.91 -4.35 0.66
N ASP A 444 -11.03 -3.74 1.45
CA ASP A 444 -10.71 -4.11 2.83
C ASP A 444 -10.43 -5.61 2.99
N LEU A 445 -9.40 -6.09 2.31
CA LEU A 445 -8.99 -7.49 2.34
C LEU A 445 -7.97 -7.73 3.45
N GLU A 446 -8.38 -8.45 4.50
CA GLU A 446 -7.42 -8.97 5.47
C GLU A 446 -6.42 -9.90 4.77
N LEU A 447 -5.17 -9.46 4.69
CA LEU A 447 -4.08 -10.23 4.09
C LEU A 447 -3.48 -11.17 5.14
N ALA A 448 -3.41 -12.46 4.85
CA ALA A 448 -2.85 -13.47 5.74
C ALA A 448 -1.38 -13.18 6.13
N THR A 449 -0.67 -12.41 5.30
CA THR A 449 0.75 -12.08 5.44
C THR A 449 1.03 -10.82 6.25
N GLN A 450 0.01 -10.07 6.68
CA GLN A 450 0.16 -8.83 7.47
C GLN A 450 0.29 -9.06 8.99
N ASN A 451 0.30 -10.32 9.44
CA ASN A 451 0.65 -10.67 10.82
C ASN A 451 2.05 -10.16 11.20
N PHE A 452 2.23 -9.74 12.46
CA PHE A 452 3.50 -9.25 12.98
C PHE A 452 3.71 -9.64 14.45
N THR A 453 4.97 -9.80 14.86
CA THR A 453 5.33 -10.03 16.27
C THR A 453 5.27 -8.72 17.05
N PRO A 454 4.57 -8.61 18.19
CA PRO A 454 4.57 -7.39 19.00
C PRO A 454 5.96 -7.01 19.51
N ASN A 455 6.30 -5.70 19.53
CA ASN A 455 7.56 -5.18 20.09
C ASN A 455 7.49 -5.07 21.63
N CYS A 456 7.34 -6.22 22.28
CA CYS A 456 7.07 -6.34 23.70
C CYS A 456 7.67 -7.61 24.27
N TYR A 457 8.06 -7.59 25.54
CA TYR A 457 8.34 -8.82 26.28
C TYR A 457 7.06 -9.49 26.80
N GLY A 458 7.11 -10.80 27.06
CA GLY A 458 6.00 -11.55 27.67
C GLY A 458 4.86 -11.91 26.70
N SER A 459 3.63 -11.49 27.03
CA SER A 459 2.40 -11.74 26.26
C SER A 459 1.62 -10.47 25.91
N LEU A 460 2.22 -9.28 26.11
CA LEU A 460 1.56 -8.00 25.91
C LEU A 460 1.54 -7.60 24.43
N LYS A 461 0.36 -7.33 23.86
CA LYS A 461 0.25 -6.82 22.48
C LYS A 461 0.86 -5.42 22.29
N PHE A 462 0.99 -4.64 23.36
CA PHE A 462 1.60 -3.32 23.35
C PHE A 462 2.25 -2.98 24.70
N CYS A 463 3.36 -2.25 24.63
CA CYS A 463 4.22 -1.73 25.68
C CYS A 463 4.56 -0.31 25.22
#